data_AF-A0A9P5V4R8-F1
#
_entry.id   AF-A0A9P5V4R8-F1
#
_cell.length_a   1.000
_cell.length_b   1.000
_cell.length_c   1.000
_cell.angle_alpha   90.00
_cell.angle_beta   90.00
_cell.angle_gamma   90.00
#
_symmetry.space_group_name_H-M   'P 1'
#
loop_
_entity.id
_entity.type
_entity.pdbx_description
1 polymer ?
#
loop_
_entity_poly.entity_id
_entity_poly.type
_entity_poly.pdbx_seq_one_letter_code
_entity_poly.pdbx_strand_id
1 'polypeptide(L)'
;MAAPIPDDGIRRSKTGIPLPGPDRPSRPDWALDENDLHKSMDSVPLFMSSLPEDAADNPLIQALQDLAYDGTPEEVAENFKNQGNECFKQGKKFYKDALVFYTNGLEVFCKDDKLNETLYVNRAACNLHFGNYRKVLTDCAHALKLNPKNVKALFRSAKALFALEMFPEAIDCCEHALLNDPDNQPVKDELAKIKAEFDRREKIRIEKELREQKIREKKLLIEGALEKRGIRTAATPGFKPDHPHEIQLDQELDQLTVPTFFLYPEHNESDLIRAFNEQDTIGEQLAEIFYEPAPWDPEHKYTPETVQTYFETEDQGGNLGLMKVGLNVKFLTVLTHKKHVLRDGLARFIVVPKEDTQWKKDWLAKYGK
;
A
#
# COMPACT_ATOMS: atom_id res chain seq x y z
N MET A 1 -7.18 9.68 -67.14
CA MET A 1 -8.00 10.08 -68.29
C MET A 1 -9.22 9.17 -68.30
N ALA A 2 -10.31 9.60 -67.67
CA ALA A 2 -11.57 8.86 -67.66
C ALA A 2 -12.44 9.37 -68.82
N ALA A 3 -12.88 8.46 -69.68
CA ALA A 3 -13.80 8.76 -70.78
C ALA A 3 -15.18 9.13 -70.21
N PRO A 4 -15.88 10.14 -70.76
CA PRO A 4 -17.22 10.48 -70.32
C PRO A 4 -18.21 9.38 -70.74
N ILE A 5 -19.07 9.00 -69.80
CA ILE A 5 -20.18 8.07 -70.00
C ILE A 5 -21.20 8.76 -70.93
N PRO A 6 -21.77 8.08 -71.94
CA PRO A 6 -22.76 8.68 -72.83
C PRO A 6 -24.04 9.01 -72.06
N ASP A 7 -24.53 10.23 -72.26
CA ASP A 7 -25.81 10.73 -71.77
C ASP A 7 -26.95 9.97 -72.47
N ASP A 8 -27.47 8.92 -71.83
CA ASP A 8 -28.60 8.14 -72.34
C ASP A 8 -29.86 9.01 -72.29
N GLY A 9 -30.19 9.53 -73.47
CA GLY A 9 -31.26 10.49 -73.69
C GLY A 9 -32.60 10.05 -73.10
N ILE A 10 -33.13 10.90 -72.22
CA ILE A 10 -34.51 10.84 -71.74
C ILE A 10 -35.45 10.96 -72.94
N ARG A 11 -35.97 9.83 -73.43
CA ARG A 11 -37.07 9.81 -74.41
C ARG A 11 -38.33 10.38 -73.74
N ARG A 12 -38.59 11.67 -73.95
CA ARG A 12 -39.86 12.30 -73.57
C ARG A 12 -40.91 12.06 -74.65
N SER A 13 -42.05 11.48 -74.28
CA SER A 13 -43.24 11.45 -75.13
C SER A 13 -43.87 12.84 -75.17
N LYS A 14 -44.57 13.19 -76.27
CA LYS A 14 -45.23 14.50 -76.47
C LYS A 14 -46.38 14.80 -75.48
N THR A 15 -46.64 13.93 -74.50
CA THR A 15 -47.71 14.09 -73.50
C THR A 15 -47.20 14.24 -72.07
N GLY A 16 -45.88 14.39 -71.85
CA GLY A 16 -45.33 14.77 -70.53
C GLY A 16 -45.42 13.67 -69.45
N ILE A 17 -45.79 12.44 -69.80
CA ILE A 17 -45.73 11.29 -68.89
C ILE A 17 -44.35 10.62 -69.07
N PRO A 18 -43.57 10.42 -67.99
CA PRO A 18 -42.30 9.70 -68.07
C PRO A 18 -42.55 8.26 -68.52
N LEU A 19 -41.81 7.79 -69.52
CA LEU A 19 -41.78 6.36 -69.83
C LEU A 19 -41.09 5.65 -68.66
N PRO A 20 -41.65 4.55 -68.12
CA PRO A 20 -40.92 3.74 -67.16
C PRO A 20 -39.64 3.25 -67.84
N GLY A 21 -38.49 3.55 -67.25
CA GLY A 21 -37.21 3.01 -67.71
C GLY A 21 -37.23 1.47 -67.63
N PRO A 22 -36.29 0.77 -68.28
CA PRO A 22 -36.19 -0.68 -68.12
C PRO A 22 -36.08 -1.00 -66.64
N ASP A 23 -37.00 -1.82 -66.13
CA ASP A 23 -37.04 -2.21 -64.73
C ASP A 23 -35.64 -2.62 -64.28
N ARG A 24 -35.11 -1.95 -63.25
CA ARG A 24 -33.83 -2.32 -62.65
C ARG A 24 -33.94 -3.82 -62.30
N PRO A 25 -33.02 -4.69 -62.75
CA PRO A 25 -33.11 -6.12 -62.46
C PRO A 25 -33.29 -6.30 -60.95
N SER A 26 -34.26 -7.12 -60.56
CA SER A 26 -34.54 -7.35 -59.15
C SER A 26 -33.27 -7.79 -58.45
N ARG A 27 -32.95 -7.09 -57.37
CA ARG A 27 -31.77 -7.37 -56.57
C ARG A 27 -31.91 -8.80 -56.03
N PRO A 28 -30.85 -9.63 -56.10
CA PRO A 28 -30.93 -10.97 -55.57
C PRO A 28 -31.24 -10.95 -54.07
N ASP A 29 -32.04 -11.90 -53.60
CA ASP A 29 -32.44 -12.00 -52.18
C ASP A 29 -31.25 -12.15 -51.21
N TRP A 30 -30.08 -12.57 -51.71
CA TRP A 30 -28.85 -12.71 -50.94
C TRP A 30 -28.04 -11.41 -50.80
N ALA A 31 -28.38 -10.36 -51.55
CA ALA A 31 -27.60 -9.12 -51.52
C ALA A 31 -27.99 -8.24 -50.32
N LEU A 32 -26.98 -7.60 -49.72
CA LEU A 32 -27.13 -6.73 -48.55
C LEU A 32 -28.20 -5.64 -48.75
N ASP A 33 -28.98 -5.32 -47.73
CA ASP A 33 -29.99 -4.26 -47.85
C ASP A 33 -29.32 -2.89 -48.06
N GLU A 34 -29.75 -2.13 -49.09
CA GLU A 34 -29.23 -0.79 -49.39
C GLU A 34 -29.72 0.25 -48.38
N ASN A 35 -30.93 0.05 -47.82
CA ASN A 35 -31.54 0.98 -46.89
C ASN A 35 -30.98 0.83 -45.47
N ASP A 36 -30.48 -0.36 -45.13
CA ASP A 36 -29.88 -0.68 -43.84
C ASP A 36 -28.57 -1.47 -44.01
N LEU A 37 -27.64 -0.86 -44.76
CA LEU A 37 -26.36 -1.47 -45.10
C LEU A 37 -25.55 -1.82 -43.85
N HIS A 38 -25.59 -0.97 -42.82
CA HIS A 38 -24.84 -1.21 -41.58
C HIS A 38 -25.33 -2.46 -40.85
N LYS A 39 -26.64 -2.60 -40.67
CA LYS A 39 -27.23 -3.76 -40.01
C LYS A 39 -27.05 -5.05 -40.82
N SER A 40 -27.10 -4.96 -42.15
CA SER A 40 -26.86 -6.10 -43.02
C SER A 40 -25.37 -6.47 -43.13
N MET A 41 -24.44 -5.52 -42.97
CA MET A 41 -23.02 -5.82 -42.84
C MET A 41 -22.71 -6.49 -41.49
N ASP A 42 -23.31 -6.01 -40.39
CA ASP A 42 -23.14 -6.61 -39.07
C ASP A 42 -23.66 -8.06 -38.98
N SER A 43 -24.57 -8.48 -39.87
CA SER A 43 -25.06 -9.86 -39.95
C SER A 43 -24.14 -10.80 -40.73
N VAL A 44 -23.19 -10.26 -41.50
CA VAL A 44 -22.18 -11.06 -42.22
C VAL A 44 -20.99 -11.30 -41.31
N PRO A 45 -20.58 -12.56 -41.07
CA PRO A 45 -19.50 -12.87 -40.13
C PRO A 45 -18.15 -12.21 -40.43
N LEU A 46 -17.89 -11.86 -41.70
CA LEU A 46 -16.66 -11.18 -42.10
C LEU A 46 -16.62 -9.70 -41.65
N PHE A 47 -17.77 -9.06 -41.45
CA PHE A 47 -17.90 -7.65 -41.12
C PHE A 47 -18.52 -7.39 -39.73
N MET A 48 -18.89 -8.45 -39.00
CA MET A 48 -19.50 -8.32 -37.68
C MET A 48 -18.51 -7.71 -36.67
N SER A 49 -19.00 -6.72 -35.91
CA SER A 49 -18.22 -6.10 -34.83
C SER A 49 -18.21 -6.93 -33.53
N SER A 50 -19.19 -7.83 -33.38
CA SER A 50 -19.37 -8.73 -32.23
C SER A 50 -20.19 -9.95 -32.62
N LEU A 51 -19.95 -11.09 -31.96
CA LEU A 51 -20.72 -12.31 -32.16
C LEU A 51 -22.16 -12.16 -31.60
N PRO A 52 -23.22 -12.43 -32.38
CA PRO A 52 -24.61 -12.47 -31.90
C PRO A 52 -24.83 -13.59 -30.86
N GLU A 53 -25.86 -13.48 -30.01
CA GLU A 53 -26.18 -14.53 -29.03
C GLU A 53 -26.57 -15.87 -29.69
N ASP A 54 -27.16 -15.81 -30.89
CA ASP A 54 -27.54 -16.98 -31.71
C ASP A 54 -26.40 -17.45 -32.63
N ALA A 55 -25.14 -17.05 -32.38
CA ALA A 55 -24.00 -17.34 -33.25
C ALA A 55 -23.74 -18.85 -33.45
N ALA A 56 -24.16 -19.69 -32.51
CA ALA A 56 -24.03 -21.15 -32.58
C ALA A 56 -24.92 -21.78 -33.67
N ASP A 57 -26.03 -21.13 -34.01
CA ASP A 57 -27.00 -21.65 -34.99
C ASP A 57 -26.76 -21.11 -36.41
N ASN A 58 -25.80 -20.21 -36.59
CA ASN A 58 -25.51 -19.62 -37.89
C ASN A 58 -24.53 -20.51 -38.69
N PRO A 59 -24.95 -21.12 -39.82
CA PRO A 59 -24.12 -22.03 -40.59
C PRO A 59 -22.86 -21.37 -41.19
N LEU A 60 -22.89 -20.05 -41.43
CA LEU A 60 -21.72 -19.32 -41.94
C LEU A 60 -20.66 -19.12 -40.86
N ILE A 61 -21.06 -18.90 -39.60
CA ILE A 61 -20.13 -18.77 -38.47
C ILE A 61 -19.50 -20.14 -38.19
N GLN A 62 -20.31 -21.21 -38.23
CA GLN A 62 -19.81 -22.57 -38.07
C GLN A 62 -18.80 -22.94 -39.16
N ALA A 63 -19.10 -22.66 -40.43
CA ALA A 63 -18.18 -22.94 -41.54
C ALA A 63 -16.85 -22.17 -41.41
N LEU A 64 -16.86 -20.95 -40.88
CA LEU A 64 -15.64 -20.18 -40.62
C LEU A 64 -14.85 -20.72 -39.43
N GLN A 65 -15.53 -21.18 -38.38
CA GLN A 65 -14.88 -21.87 -37.26
C GLN A 65 -14.24 -23.17 -37.73
N ASP A 66 -14.95 -23.98 -38.51
CA ASP A 66 -14.42 -25.22 -39.06
C ASP A 66 -13.19 -24.95 -39.94
N LEU A 67 -13.19 -23.87 -40.73
CA LEU A 67 -12.02 -23.45 -41.51
C LEU A 67 -10.82 -23.05 -40.63
N ALA A 68 -11.07 -22.40 -39.48
CA ALA A 68 -10.01 -22.02 -38.55
C ALA A 68 -9.38 -23.24 -37.84
N TYR A 69 -10.12 -24.34 -37.70
CA TYR A 69 -9.67 -25.61 -37.13
C TYR A 69 -9.42 -26.69 -38.20
N ASP A 70 -9.32 -26.31 -39.47
CA ASP A 70 -9.06 -27.25 -40.57
C ASP A 70 -7.58 -27.68 -40.58
N GLY A 71 -7.34 -29.00 -40.64
CA GLY A 71 -6.01 -29.59 -40.64
C GLY A 71 -5.69 -30.47 -39.44
N THR A 72 -4.41 -30.83 -39.30
CA THR A 72 -3.94 -31.60 -38.13
C THR A 72 -3.89 -30.72 -36.88
N PRO A 73 -4.08 -31.28 -35.67
CA PRO A 73 -3.99 -30.51 -34.42
C PRO A 73 -2.69 -29.70 -34.28
N GLU A 74 -1.59 -30.24 -34.79
CA GLU A 74 -0.29 -29.57 -34.81
C GLU A 74 -0.27 -28.35 -35.75
N GLU A 75 -0.80 -28.47 -36.96
CA GLU A 75 -0.89 -27.37 -37.93
C GLU A 75 -1.80 -26.25 -37.44
N VAL A 76 -2.94 -26.61 -36.85
CA VAL A 76 -3.89 -25.64 -36.28
C VAL A 76 -3.26 -24.88 -35.12
N ALA A 77 -2.60 -25.58 -34.19
CA ALA A 77 -1.88 -24.94 -33.09
C ALA A 77 -0.73 -24.04 -33.58
N GLU A 78 -0.03 -24.43 -34.66
CA GLU A 78 1.00 -23.60 -35.28
C GLU A 78 0.43 -22.35 -35.96
N ASN A 79 -0.73 -22.46 -36.61
CA ASN A 79 -1.44 -21.30 -37.17
C ASN A 79 -1.79 -20.29 -36.08
N PHE A 80 -2.41 -20.74 -34.97
CA PHE A 80 -2.73 -19.89 -33.83
C PHE A 80 -1.48 -19.27 -33.19
N LYS A 81 -0.37 -20.01 -33.06
CA LYS A 81 0.92 -19.47 -32.62
C LYS A 81 1.37 -18.32 -33.51
N ASN A 82 1.28 -18.47 -34.83
CA ASN A 82 1.75 -17.47 -35.79
C ASN A 82 0.88 -16.20 -35.74
N GLN A 83 -0.44 -16.34 -35.70
CA GLN A 83 -1.38 -15.22 -35.52
C GLN A 83 -1.10 -14.47 -34.21
N GLY A 84 -0.95 -15.20 -33.09
CA GLY A 84 -0.60 -14.60 -31.80
C GLY A 84 0.74 -13.85 -31.83
N ASN A 85 1.74 -14.38 -32.54
CA ASN A 85 3.04 -13.73 -32.71
C ASN A 85 2.93 -12.42 -33.51
N GLU A 86 2.09 -12.39 -34.54
CA GLU A 86 1.83 -11.18 -35.33
C GLU A 86 1.14 -10.12 -34.48
N CYS A 87 0.07 -10.47 -33.76
CA CYS A 87 -0.59 -9.57 -32.80
C CYS A 87 0.41 -9.05 -31.74
N PHE A 88 1.28 -9.91 -31.22
CA PHE A 88 2.28 -9.51 -30.25
C PHE A 88 3.29 -8.50 -30.83
N LYS A 89 3.68 -8.65 -32.10
CA LYS A 89 4.55 -7.70 -32.81
C LYS A 89 3.87 -6.35 -33.08
N GLN A 90 2.56 -6.34 -33.34
CA GLN A 90 1.79 -5.11 -33.54
C GLN A 90 1.69 -4.24 -32.26
N GLY A 91 1.99 -4.82 -31.10
CA GLY A 91 2.23 -4.11 -29.86
C GLY A 91 1.07 -4.13 -28.87
N LYS A 92 1.14 -3.26 -27.86
CA LYS A 92 0.32 -3.35 -26.63
C LYS A 92 -1.19 -3.42 -26.85
N LYS A 93 -1.70 -2.80 -27.92
CA LYS A 93 -3.14 -2.80 -28.24
C LYS A 93 -3.67 -4.20 -28.53
N PHE A 94 -2.86 -5.05 -29.13
CA PHE A 94 -3.23 -6.39 -29.61
C PHE A 94 -2.75 -7.50 -28.68
N TYR A 95 -2.24 -7.18 -27.48
CA TYR A 95 -1.84 -8.22 -26.50
C TYR A 95 -3.03 -9.02 -25.97
N LYS A 96 -4.23 -8.43 -25.96
CA LYS A 96 -5.45 -9.15 -25.58
C LYS A 96 -5.77 -10.21 -26.62
N ASP A 97 -5.72 -9.85 -27.89
CA ASP A 97 -6.00 -10.77 -28.99
C ASP A 97 -4.93 -11.85 -29.08
N ALA A 98 -3.65 -11.49 -28.91
CA ALA A 98 -2.55 -12.45 -28.83
C ALA A 98 -2.76 -13.47 -27.70
N LEU A 99 -3.23 -13.04 -26.52
CA LEU A 99 -3.55 -13.95 -25.41
C LEU A 99 -4.63 -14.97 -25.79
N VAL A 100 -5.67 -14.53 -26.51
CA VAL A 100 -6.75 -15.41 -26.98
C VAL A 100 -6.20 -16.42 -27.98
N PHE A 101 -5.44 -15.99 -28.99
CA PHE A 101 -4.85 -16.90 -29.97
C PHE A 101 -3.93 -17.95 -29.33
N TYR A 102 -3.08 -17.57 -28.37
CA TYR A 102 -2.26 -18.55 -27.66
C TYR A 102 -3.07 -19.50 -26.78
N THR A 103 -4.21 -19.05 -26.25
CA THR A 103 -5.10 -19.89 -25.45
C THR A 103 -5.81 -20.91 -26.35
N ASN A 104 -6.37 -20.47 -27.47
CA ASN A 104 -6.99 -21.35 -28.46
C ASN A 104 -5.99 -22.39 -28.99
N GLY A 105 -4.74 -21.98 -29.26
CA GLY A 105 -3.68 -22.91 -29.67
C GLY A 105 -3.37 -24.00 -28.63
N LEU A 106 -3.47 -23.69 -27.33
CA LEU A 106 -3.30 -24.69 -26.25
C LEU A 106 -4.52 -25.59 -26.08
N GLU A 107 -5.72 -25.09 -26.39
CA GLU A 107 -6.99 -25.85 -26.33
C GLU A 107 -7.12 -26.90 -27.44
N VAL A 108 -6.30 -26.80 -28.50
CA VAL A 108 -6.21 -27.84 -29.55
C VAL A 108 -5.57 -29.14 -29.04
N PHE A 109 -4.88 -29.10 -27.88
CA PHE A 109 -4.22 -30.25 -27.25
C PHE A 109 -3.31 -31.04 -28.21
N CYS A 110 -2.46 -30.32 -28.98
CA CYS A 110 -1.49 -30.97 -29.86
C CYS A 110 -0.46 -31.79 -29.06
N LYS A 111 0.10 -32.84 -29.67
CA LYS A 111 1.08 -33.73 -29.01
C LYS A 111 2.52 -33.23 -29.08
N ASP A 112 2.76 -32.09 -29.74
CA ASP A 112 4.08 -31.49 -29.86
C ASP A 112 4.42 -30.66 -28.61
N ASP A 113 5.25 -31.24 -27.73
CA ASP A 113 5.72 -30.58 -26.51
C ASP A 113 6.45 -29.25 -26.78
N LYS A 114 7.17 -29.12 -27.90
CA LYS A 114 7.94 -27.92 -28.23
C LYS A 114 7.03 -26.78 -28.69
N LEU A 115 5.95 -27.12 -29.39
CA LEU A 115 4.91 -26.18 -29.78
C LEU A 115 4.14 -25.69 -28.55
N ASN A 116 3.71 -26.62 -27.69
CA ASN A 116 3.04 -26.32 -26.43
C ASN A 116 3.91 -25.46 -25.51
N GLU A 117 5.19 -25.79 -25.36
CA GLU A 117 6.18 -24.98 -24.63
C GLU A 117 6.19 -23.53 -25.14
N THR A 118 6.28 -23.34 -26.46
CA THR A 118 6.31 -22.02 -27.09
C THR A 118 5.01 -21.24 -26.81
N LEU A 119 3.86 -21.90 -26.92
CA LEU A 119 2.55 -21.30 -26.65
C LEU A 119 2.43 -20.85 -25.19
N TYR A 120 2.81 -21.69 -24.22
CA TYR A 120 2.83 -21.31 -22.80
C TYR A 120 3.75 -20.11 -22.53
N VAL A 121 4.95 -20.13 -23.10
CA VAL A 121 5.96 -19.07 -22.92
C VAL A 121 5.51 -17.74 -23.53
N ASN A 122 4.80 -17.78 -24.65
CA ASN A 122 4.27 -16.59 -25.30
C ASN A 122 3.01 -16.07 -24.59
N ARG A 123 2.12 -16.95 -24.11
CA ARG A 123 0.98 -16.57 -23.27
C ARG A 123 1.44 -15.93 -21.96
N ALA A 124 2.50 -16.47 -21.34
CA ALA A 124 3.15 -15.88 -20.17
C ALA A 124 3.67 -14.47 -20.45
N ALA A 125 4.20 -14.21 -21.65
CA ALA A 125 4.65 -12.88 -22.05
C ALA A 125 3.49 -11.86 -22.08
N CYS A 126 2.35 -12.25 -22.66
CA CYS A 126 1.13 -11.42 -22.67
C CYS A 126 0.65 -11.16 -21.24
N ASN A 127 0.55 -12.20 -20.41
CA ASN A 127 0.13 -12.09 -19.01
C ASN A 127 1.06 -11.18 -18.18
N LEU A 128 2.37 -11.18 -18.47
CA LEU A 128 3.32 -10.30 -17.82
C LEU A 128 3.05 -8.82 -18.14
N HIS A 129 2.66 -8.51 -19.39
CA HIS A 129 2.28 -7.15 -19.76
C HIS A 129 0.98 -6.68 -19.10
N PHE A 130 0.06 -7.60 -18.78
CA PHE A 130 -1.17 -7.30 -18.04
C PHE A 130 -0.98 -7.23 -16.52
N GLY A 131 0.20 -7.55 -15.99
CA GLY A 131 0.43 -7.63 -14.55
C GLY A 131 -0.21 -8.86 -13.88
N ASN A 132 -0.61 -9.86 -14.67
CA ASN A 132 -1.22 -11.11 -14.18
C ASN A 132 -0.15 -12.08 -13.68
N TYR A 133 0.67 -11.67 -12.70
CA TYR A 133 1.90 -12.38 -12.31
C TYR A 133 1.67 -13.84 -11.91
N ARG A 134 0.58 -14.15 -11.20
CA ARG A 134 0.27 -15.55 -10.84
C ARG A 134 0.02 -16.44 -12.06
N LYS A 135 -0.69 -15.93 -13.08
CA LYS A 135 -0.90 -16.65 -14.34
C LYS A 135 0.41 -16.85 -15.10
N VAL A 136 1.30 -15.85 -15.08
CA VAL A 136 2.66 -15.99 -15.65
C VAL A 136 3.40 -17.15 -15.01
N LEU A 137 3.34 -17.30 -13.68
CA LEU A 137 3.99 -18.41 -12.98
C LEU A 137 3.39 -19.76 -13.33
N THR A 138 2.05 -19.85 -13.45
CA THR A 138 1.38 -21.07 -13.90
C THR A 138 1.80 -21.44 -15.32
N ASP A 139 1.76 -20.48 -16.26
CA ASP A 139 2.16 -20.69 -17.65
C ASP A 139 3.64 -21.09 -17.76
N CYS A 140 4.52 -20.42 -17.03
CA CYS A 140 5.94 -20.76 -17.02
C CYS A 140 6.21 -22.11 -16.35
N ALA A 141 5.46 -22.50 -15.31
CA ALA A 141 5.58 -23.82 -14.70
C ALA A 141 5.20 -24.94 -15.68
N HIS A 142 4.14 -24.75 -16.47
CA HIS A 142 3.80 -25.68 -17.55
C HIS A 142 4.89 -25.75 -18.61
N ALA A 143 5.42 -24.60 -19.06
CA ALA A 143 6.54 -24.58 -20.00
C ALA A 143 7.80 -25.26 -19.46
N LEU A 144 8.14 -25.05 -18.19
CA LEU A 144 9.30 -25.65 -17.53
C LEU A 144 9.14 -27.15 -17.26
N LYS A 145 7.89 -27.63 -17.13
CA LYS A 145 7.61 -29.06 -17.07
C LYS A 145 7.93 -29.76 -18.40
N LEU A 146 7.70 -29.08 -19.52
CA LEU A 146 8.02 -29.57 -20.87
C LEU A 146 9.51 -29.42 -21.16
N ASN A 147 10.07 -28.24 -20.88
CA ASN A 147 11.48 -27.93 -21.05
C ASN A 147 12.04 -27.17 -19.84
N PRO A 148 12.71 -27.88 -18.90
CA PRO A 148 13.30 -27.27 -17.70
C PRO A 148 14.40 -26.25 -17.99
N LYS A 149 14.97 -26.26 -19.21
CA LYS A 149 16.10 -25.39 -19.61
C LYS A 149 15.65 -24.13 -20.32
N ASN A 150 14.35 -23.85 -20.39
CA ASN A 150 13.85 -22.66 -21.08
C ASN A 150 14.17 -21.37 -20.30
N VAL A 151 15.24 -20.70 -20.72
CA VAL A 151 15.72 -19.42 -20.17
C VAL A 151 14.64 -18.34 -20.21
N LYS A 152 13.80 -18.30 -21.26
CA LYS A 152 12.74 -17.28 -21.39
C LYS A 152 11.59 -17.51 -20.40
N ALA A 153 11.29 -18.77 -20.06
CA ALA A 153 10.30 -19.11 -19.04
C ALA A 153 10.82 -18.75 -17.64
N LEU A 154 12.08 -19.09 -17.34
CA LEU A 154 12.75 -18.74 -16.08
C LEU A 154 12.84 -17.23 -15.90
N PHE A 155 13.26 -16.48 -16.93
CA PHE A 155 13.37 -15.03 -16.87
C PHE A 155 12.02 -14.33 -16.63
N ARG A 156 10.94 -14.80 -17.29
CA ARG A 156 9.59 -14.26 -17.04
C ARG A 156 9.06 -14.62 -15.66
N SER A 157 9.38 -15.82 -15.16
CA SER A 157 9.07 -16.23 -13.79
C SER A 157 9.76 -15.32 -12.78
N ALA A 158 11.06 -15.04 -12.96
CA ALA A 158 11.81 -14.14 -12.11
C ALA A 158 11.20 -12.72 -12.09
N LYS A 159 10.79 -12.19 -13.25
CA LYS A 159 10.10 -10.88 -13.33
C LYS A 159 8.76 -10.88 -12.60
N ALA A 160 7.98 -11.96 -12.71
CA ALA A 160 6.71 -12.09 -12.00
C ALA A 160 6.90 -12.23 -10.49
N LEU A 161 7.89 -13.01 -10.05
CA LEU A 161 8.23 -13.19 -8.62
C LEU A 161 8.77 -11.90 -8.00
N PHE A 162 9.61 -11.16 -8.74
CA PHE A 162 10.07 -9.83 -8.32
C PHE A 162 8.90 -8.87 -8.11
N ALA A 163 7.92 -8.86 -9.03
CA ALA A 163 6.72 -8.04 -8.87
C ALA A 163 5.79 -8.49 -7.73
N LEU A 164 5.87 -9.76 -7.33
CA LEU A 164 5.17 -10.32 -6.17
C LEU A 164 5.98 -10.19 -4.86
N GLU A 165 7.14 -9.53 -4.90
CA GLU A 165 8.05 -9.35 -3.76
C GLU A 165 8.60 -10.66 -3.18
N MET A 166 8.58 -11.74 -3.97
CA MET A 166 9.16 -13.05 -3.65
C MET A 166 10.61 -13.09 -4.15
N PHE A 167 11.49 -12.36 -3.48
CA PHE A 167 12.87 -12.16 -3.93
C PHE A 167 13.73 -13.43 -3.96
N PRO A 168 13.70 -14.32 -2.95
CA PRO A 168 14.52 -15.55 -2.96
C PRO A 168 14.22 -16.43 -4.17
N GLU A 169 12.93 -16.68 -4.43
CA GLU A 169 12.49 -17.51 -5.56
C GLU A 169 12.80 -16.85 -6.90
N ALA A 170 12.76 -15.51 -6.96
CA ALA A 170 13.15 -14.77 -8.16
C ALA A 170 14.65 -14.88 -8.45
N ILE A 171 15.50 -14.85 -7.41
CA ILE A 171 16.95 -15.07 -7.52
C ILE A 171 17.21 -16.48 -8.05
N ASP A 172 16.59 -17.50 -7.47
CA ASP A 172 16.75 -18.89 -7.89
C ASP A 172 16.40 -19.06 -9.37
N CYS A 173 15.28 -18.48 -9.83
CA CYS A 173 14.88 -18.52 -11.23
C CYS A 173 15.93 -17.90 -12.17
N CYS A 174 16.50 -16.74 -11.79
CA CYS A 174 17.56 -16.08 -12.55
C CYS A 174 18.87 -16.87 -12.55
N GLU A 175 19.25 -17.48 -11.43
CA GLU A 175 20.46 -18.29 -11.33
C GLU A 175 20.33 -19.56 -12.19
N HIS A 176 19.17 -20.23 -12.16
CA HIS A 176 18.87 -21.34 -13.07
C HIS A 176 18.85 -20.91 -14.54
N ALA A 177 18.40 -19.70 -14.86
CA ALA A 177 18.46 -19.17 -16.21
C ALA A 177 19.91 -18.98 -16.69
N LEU A 178 20.79 -18.43 -15.84
CA LEU A 178 22.21 -18.23 -16.13
C LEU A 178 23.02 -19.53 -16.18
N LEU A 179 22.59 -20.59 -15.47
CA LEU A 179 23.20 -21.91 -15.62
C LEU A 179 23.02 -22.48 -17.05
N ASN A 180 21.90 -22.14 -17.71
CA ASN A 180 21.61 -22.60 -19.07
C ASN A 180 22.12 -21.64 -20.16
N ASP A 181 22.12 -20.34 -19.89
CA ASP A 181 22.65 -19.29 -20.78
C ASP A 181 23.47 -18.27 -19.97
N PRO A 182 24.77 -18.55 -19.74
CA PRO A 182 25.63 -17.70 -18.92
C PRO A 182 25.88 -16.31 -19.49
N ASP A 183 25.67 -16.09 -20.79
CA ASP A 183 25.97 -14.82 -21.47
C ASP A 183 24.74 -13.90 -21.60
N ASN A 184 23.60 -14.31 -21.03
CA ASN A 184 22.36 -13.55 -21.08
C ASN A 184 22.41 -12.28 -20.22
N GLN A 185 22.78 -11.15 -20.83
CA GLN A 185 22.85 -9.85 -20.15
C GLN A 185 21.52 -9.43 -19.49
N PRO A 186 20.35 -9.53 -20.15
CA PRO A 186 19.08 -9.22 -19.52
C PRO A 186 18.80 -9.95 -18.20
N VAL A 187 19.22 -11.22 -18.10
CA VAL A 187 19.04 -12.02 -16.87
C VAL A 187 20.02 -11.55 -15.79
N LYS A 188 21.27 -11.23 -16.14
CA LYS A 188 22.27 -10.68 -15.20
C LYS A 188 21.81 -9.35 -14.61
N ASP A 189 21.30 -8.47 -15.45
CA ASP A 189 20.80 -7.15 -15.04
C ASP A 189 19.61 -7.28 -14.07
N GLU A 190 18.66 -8.17 -14.38
CA GLU A 190 17.51 -8.40 -13.50
C GLU A 190 17.94 -9.08 -12.19
N LEU A 191 18.87 -10.05 -12.23
CA LEU A 191 19.42 -10.67 -11.02
C LEU A 191 20.09 -9.65 -10.09
N ALA A 192 20.91 -8.75 -10.65
CA ALA A 192 21.58 -7.70 -9.89
C ALA A 192 20.56 -6.77 -9.22
N LYS A 193 19.51 -6.39 -9.95
CA LYS A 193 18.41 -5.57 -9.45
C LYS A 193 17.62 -6.27 -8.33
N ILE A 194 17.28 -7.55 -8.50
CA ILE A 194 16.55 -8.35 -7.50
C ILE A 194 17.40 -8.46 -6.22
N LYS A 195 18.70 -8.79 -6.35
CA LYS A 195 19.62 -8.88 -5.20
C LYS A 195 19.76 -7.56 -4.46
N ALA A 196 19.90 -6.44 -5.18
CA ALA A 196 20.01 -5.12 -4.57
C ALA A 196 18.75 -4.73 -3.76
N GLU A 197 17.55 -5.00 -4.29
CA GLU A 197 16.30 -4.75 -3.56
C GLU A 197 16.12 -5.71 -2.37
N PHE A 198 16.49 -6.98 -2.52
CA PHE A 198 16.48 -7.94 -1.41
C PHE A 198 17.38 -7.48 -0.26
N ASP A 199 18.64 -7.17 -0.54
CA ASP A 199 19.61 -6.70 0.47
C ASP A 199 19.15 -5.41 1.14
N ARG A 200 18.56 -4.48 0.38
CA ARG A 200 17.99 -3.24 0.91
C ARG A 200 16.86 -3.53 1.90
N ARG A 201 15.94 -4.42 1.54
CA ARG A 201 14.77 -4.75 2.36
C ARG A 201 15.15 -5.53 3.61
N GLU A 202 16.12 -6.43 3.50
CA GLU A 202 16.68 -7.16 4.64
C GLU A 202 17.39 -6.22 5.62
N LYS A 203 18.17 -5.25 5.13
CA LYS A 203 18.78 -4.22 5.99
C LYS A 203 17.73 -3.44 6.77
N ILE A 204 16.66 -3.00 6.11
CA ILE A 204 15.55 -2.29 6.76
C ILE A 204 14.89 -3.17 7.83
N ARG A 205 14.68 -4.46 7.54
CA ARG A 205 14.08 -5.41 8.48
C ARG A 205 14.95 -5.57 9.73
N ILE A 206 16.25 -5.83 9.55
CA ILE A 206 17.22 -6.00 10.63
C ILE A 206 17.34 -4.73 11.47
N GLU A 207 17.40 -3.56 10.84
CA GLU A 207 17.47 -2.28 11.55
C GLU A 207 16.23 -2.02 12.40
N LYS A 208 15.05 -2.35 11.87
CA LYS A 208 13.78 -2.24 12.60
C LYS A 208 13.76 -3.18 13.82
N GLU A 209 14.12 -4.45 13.63
CA GLU A 209 14.19 -5.44 14.72
C GLU A 209 15.16 -5.00 15.82
N LEU A 210 16.36 -4.53 15.45
CA LEU A 210 17.35 -4.01 16.39
C LEU A 210 16.82 -2.79 17.15
N ARG A 211 16.12 -1.87 16.48
CA ARG A 211 15.51 -0.70 17.11
C ARG A 211 14.42 -1.11 18.11
N GLU A 212 13.57 -2.06 17.74
CA GLU A 212 12.52 -2.59 18.62
C GLU A 212 13.11 -3.32 19.84
N GLN A 213 14.19 -4.07 19.65
CA GLN A 213 14.90 -4.71 20.75
C GLN A 213 15.52 -3.69 21.72
N LYS A 214 16.20 -2.66 21.20
CA LYS A 214 16.74 -1.57 22.03
C LYS A 214 15.66 -0.85 22.83
N ILE A 215 14.49 -0.60 22.23
CA ILE A 215 13.35 0.01 22.93
C ILE A 215 12.86 -0.90 24.04
N ARG A 216 12.74 -2.21 23.77
CA ARG A 216 12.31 -3.21 24.76
C ARG A 216 13.28 -3.32 25.94
N GLU A 217 14.58 -3.37 25.67
CA GLU A 217 15.63 -3.42 26.68
C GLU A 217 15.64 -2.16 27.55
N LYS A 218 15.56 -0.97 26.93
CA LYS A 218 15.43 0.30 27.66
C LYS A 218 14.19 0.33 28.54
N LYS A 219 13.05 -0.12 28.02
CA LYS A 219 11.79 -0.16 28.77
C LYS A 219 11.89 -1.06 30.00
N LEU A 220 12.44 -2.27 29.85
CA LEU A 220 12.64 -3.21 30.96
C LEU A 220 13.56 -2.61 32.04
N LEU A 221 14.60 -1.90 31.63
CA LEU A 221 15.51 -1.25 32.56
C LEU A 221 14.81 -0.15 33.37
N ILE A 222 13.98 0.67 32.72
CA ILE A 222 13.19 1.72 33.37
C ILE A 222 12.16 1.08 34.31
N GLU A 223 11.41 0.07 33.87
CA GLU A 223 10.45 -0.67 34.71
C GLU A 223 11.14 -1.25 35.95
N GLY A 224 12.31 -1.88 35.81
CA GLY A 224 13.09 -2.38 36.95
C GLY A 224 13.60 -1.26 37.87
N ALA A 225 13.96 -0.09 37.33
CA ALA A 225 14.38 1.06 38.14
C ALA A 225 13.22 1.68 38.93
N LEU A 226 12.02 1.74 38.34
CA LEU A 226 10.79 2.19 38.99
C LEU A 226 10.37 1.25 40.13
N GLU A 227 10.45 -0.07 39.89
CA GLU A 227 10.17 -1.09 40.90
C GLU A 227 11.13 -1.03 42.08
N LYS A 228 12.45 -0.91 41.83
CA LYS A 228 13.46 -0.76 42.89
C LYS A 228 13.20 0.44 43.79
N ARG A 229 12.66 1.52 43.22
CA ARG A 229 12.32 2.76 43.94
C ARG A 229 10.92 2.72 44.57
N GLY A 230 10.08 1.74 44.25
CA GLY A 230 8.71 1.64 44.74
C GLY A 230 7.76 2.71 44.17
N ILE A 231 8.06 3.23 42.97
CA ILE A 231 7.26 4.27 42.31
C ILE A 231 6.03 3.62 41.67
N ARG A 232 4.84 4.17 41.93
CA ARG A 232 3.59 3.65 41.40
C ARG A 232 3.25 4.35 40.09
N THR A 233 2.94 3.56 39.06
CA THR A 233 2.53 4.06 37.74
C THR A 233 1.10 3.66 37.42
N ALA A 234 0.32 4.57 36.85
CA ALA A 234 -1.00 4.30 36.29
C ALA A 234 -1.06 4.77 34.84
N ALA A 235 -1.88 4.12 34.03
CA ALA A 235 -2.12 4.49 32.64
C ALA A 235 -3.56 4.93 32.47
N THR A 236 -3.77 6.03 31.74
CA THR A 236 -5.09 6.54 31.38
C THR A 236 -5.60 5.77 30.16
N PRO A 237 -6.73 5.03 30.25
CA PRO A 237 -7.26 4.27 29.13
C PRO A 237 -7.53 5.16 27.91
N GLY A 238 -6.96 4.81 26.75
CA GLY A 238 -7.19 5.53 25.49
C GLY A 238 -6.32 6.77 25.28
N PHE A 239 -5.50 7.19 26.24
CA PHE A 239 -4.54 8.27 26.05
C PHE A 239 -3.29 7.73 25.33
N LYS A 240 -3.05 8.20 24.11
CA LYS A 240 -1.82 7.99 23.35
C LYS A 240 -1.20 9.35 23.06
N PRO A 241 -0.19 9.80 23.80
CA PRO A 241 0.43 11.08 23.55
C PRO A 241 1.16 11.06 22.19
N ASP A 242 1.02 12.12 21.40
CA ASP A 242 1.68 12.27 20.08
C ASP A 242 3.22 12.31 20.21
N HIS A 243 3.71 12.77 21.36
CA HIS A 243 5.11 12.68 21.76
C HIS A 243 5.18 11.96 23.11
N PRO A 244 5.66 10.71 23.19
CA PRO A 244 5.76 10.01 24.46
C PRO A 244 6.75 10.76 25.35
N HIS A 245 6.26 11.26 26.48
CA HIS A 245 7.10 11.83 27.53
C HIS A 245 7.79 10.66 28.25
N GLU A 246 8.95 10.26 27.74
CA GLU A 246 9.65 9.08 28.22
C GLU A 246 10.47 9.41 29.47
N ILE A 247 10.25 8.62 30.52
CA ILE A 247 11.14 8.56 31.68
C ILE A 247 12.50 8.07 31.21
N GLN A 248 13.57 8.74 31.63
CA GLN A 248 14.93 8.38 31.29
C GLN A 248 15.66 7.90 32.54
N LEU A 249 16.53 6.91 32.36
CA LEU A 249 17.43 6.45 33.40
C LEU A 249 18.87 6.71 32.94
N ASP A 250 19.59 7.52 33.69
CA ASP A 250 21.04 7.63 33.56
C ASP A 250 21.68 6.41 34.21
N GLN A 251 22.30 5.55 33.40
CA GLN A 251 22.93 4.31 33.86
C GLN A 251 24.24 4.55 34.60
N GLU A 252 24.94 5.66 34.34
CA GLU A 252 26.24 5.93 34.96
C GLU A 252 26.07 6.39 36.40
N LEU A 253 25.06 7.25 36.63
CA LEU A 253 24.75 7.81 37.94
C LEU A 253 23.65 7.06 38.69
N ASP A 254 22.99 6.09 38.03
CA ASP A 254 21.75 5.43 38.49
C ASP A 254 20.72 6.47 38.96
N GLN A 255 20.47 7.48 38.13
CA GLN A 255 19.53 8.56 38.42
C GLN A 255 18.36 8.54 37.43
N LEU A 256 17.15 8.61 37.98
CA LEU A 256 15.93 8.67 37.19
C LEU A 256 15.55 10.12 36.88
N THR A 257 15.18 10.35 35.63
CA THR A 257 14.72 11.64 35.14
C THR A 257 13.30 11.48 34.63
N VAL A 258 12.35 12.16 35.27
CA VAL A 258 10.92 12.01 35.00
C VAL A 258 10.38 13.31 34.40
N PRO A 259 9.69 13.26 33.26
CA PRO A 259 9.03 14.44 32.72
C PRO A 259 7.89 14.89 33.63
N THR A 260 7.81 16.19 33.87
CA THR A 260 7.00 16.76 34.94
C THR A 260 6.23 17.98 34.44
N PHE A 261 4.92 18.00 34.70
CA PHE A 261 4.04 19.14 34.47
C PHE A 261 3.94 20.00 35.71
N PHE A 262 4.09 21.31 35.54
CA PHE A 262 3.68 22.32 36.51
C PHE A 262 2.45 23.04 35.98
N LEU A 263 1.34 22.96 36.73
CA LEU A 263 0.05 23.52 36.36
C LEU A 263 -0.22 24.78 37.20
N TYR A 264 -0.63 25.86 36.54
CA TYR A 264 -0.99 27.14 37.14
C TYR A 264 -2.50 27.39 36.95
N PRO A 265 -3.37 26.76 37.77
CA PRO A 265 -4.81 26.75 37.53
C PRO A 265 -5.48 28.13 37.62
N GLU A 266 -4.86 29.12 38.27
CA GLU A 266 -5.40 30.49 38.36
C GLU A 266 -5.40 31.19 37.00
N HIS A 267 -4.34 30.95 36.21
CA HIS A 267 -4.15 31.55 34.90
C HIS A 267 -4.43 30.57 33.75
N ASN A 268 -4.72 29.31 34.07
CA ASN A 268 -4.93 28.22 33.10
C ASN A 268 -3.70 27.99 32.19
N GLU A 269 -2.52 28.15 32.77
CA GLU A 269 -1.22 27.97 32.10
C GLU A 269 -0.52 26.71 32.62
N SER A 270 0.43 26.19 31.85
CA SER A 270 1.21 25.01 32.24
C SER A 270 2.60 24.98 31.62
N ASP A 271 3.58 24.53 32.40
CA ASP A 271 4.93 24.24 31.92
C ASP A 271 5.20 22.73 31.91
N LEU A 272 5.87 22.27 30.85
CA LEU A 272 6.35 20.89 30.74
C LEU A 272 7.88 20.85 30.84
N ILE A 273 8.37 20.30 31.93
CA ILE A 273 9.78 19.97 32.09
C ILE A 273 10.00 18.58 31.53
N ARG A 274 10.76 18.49 30.43
CA ARG A 274 11.02 17.22 29.74
C ARG A 274 11.80 16.22 30.58
N ALA A 275 12.64 16.73 31.48
CA ALA A 275 13.61 15.95 32.20
C ALA A 275 13.85 16.58 33.58
N PHE A 276 13.18 16.06 34.62
CA PHE A 276 13.40 16.48 36.00
C PHE A 276 14.10 15.36 36.78
N ASN A 277 15.30 15.64 37.31
CA ASN A 277 16.12 14.65 38.02
C ASN A 277 15.52 14.35 39.40
N GLU A 278 15.52 13.09 39.79
CA GLU A 278 15.01 12.64 41.09
C GLU A 278 15.76 13.22 42.31
N GLN A 279 17.02 13.64 42.15
CA GLN A 279 17.83 14.21 43.24
C GLN A 279 17.58 15.69 43.51
N ASP A 280 17.08 16.42 42.52
CA ASP A 280 16.85 17.85 42.58
C ASP A 280 15.61 18.16 43.44
N THR A 281 15.55 19.37 43.97
CA THR A 281 14.41 19.83 44.76
C THR A 281 13.38 20.56 43.90
N ILE A 282 12.12 20.52 44.32
CA ILE A 282 11.05 21.23 43.62
C ILE A 282 11.28 22.74 43.63
N GLY A 283 11.85 23.27 44.72
CA GLY A 283 12.17 24.69 44.85
C GLY A 283 13.22 25.15 43.85
N GLU A 284 14.28 24.36 43.63
CA GLU A 284 15.30 24.66 42.61
C GLU A 284 14.68 24.68 41.21
N GLN A 285 13.87 23.68 40.87
CA GLN A 285 13.21 23.65 39.55
C GLN A 285 12.25 24.82 39.33
N LEU A 286 11.50 25.22 40.37
CA LEU A 286 10.64 26.40 40.30
C LEU A 286 11.42 27.70 40.20
N ALA A 287 12.58 27.79 40.84
CA ALA A 287 13.47 28.94 40.71
C ALA A 287 14.04 29.06 39.29
N GLU A 288 14.28 27.95 38.60
CA GLU A 288 14.63 27.95 37.18
C GLU A 288 13.46 28.37 36.29
N ILE A 289 12.26 27.83 36.53
CA ILE A 289 11.05 28.16 35.75
C ILE A 289 10.72 29.65 35.87
N PHE A 290 10.77 30.18 37.09
CA PHE A 290 10.49 31.59 37.39
C PHE A 290 11.76 32.45 37.46
N TYR A 291 12.85 32.02 36.81
CA TYR A 291 14.06 32.82 36.73
C TYR A 291 13.79 34.16 36.01
N GLU A 292 13.00 34.10 34.94
CA GLU A 292 12.38 35.27 34.32
C GLU A 292 10.90 35.33 34.71
N PRO A 293 10.37 36.52 35.03
CA PRO A 293 8.95 36.64 35.34
C PRO A 293 8.08 36.18 34.18
N ALA A 294 7.10 35.34 34.49
CA ALA A 294 6.21 34.81 33.48
C ALA A 294 5.39 35.96 32.85
N PRO A 295 5.25 36.02 31.51
CA PRO A 295 4.51 37.09 30.82
C PRO A 295 3.04 37.22 31.26
N TRP A 296 2.46 36.12 31.74
CA TRP A 296 1.07 36.04 32.22
C TRP A 296 0.90 36.45 33.68
N ASP A 297 1.99 36.70 34.42
CA ASP A 297 1.98 37.17 35.82
C ASP A 297 2.61 38.57 35.93
N PRO A 298 1.89 39.63 35.52
CA PRO A 298 2.38 41.01 35.61
C PRO A 298 2.49 41.51 37.06
N GLU A 299 1.85 40.83 38.02
CA GLU A 299 1.87 41.18 39.44
C GLU A 299 3.01 40.49 40.20
N HIS A 300 3.79 39.61 39.53
CA HIS A 300 4.90 38.85 40.10
C HIS A 300 4.50 38.07 41.36
N LYS A 301 3.28 37.51 41.36
CA LYS A 301 2.75 36.67 42.44
C LYS A 301 3.39 35.29 42.48
N TYR A 302 3.92 34.80 41.36
CA TYR A 302 4.52 33.49 41.23
C TYR A 302 6.05 33.59 41.33
N THR A 303 6.54 33.55 42.56
CA THR A 303 7.98 33.42 42.87
C THR A 303 8.20 32.21 43.78
N PRO A 304 9.40 31.61 43.82
CA PRO A 304 9.66 30.43 44.66
C PRO A 304 9.27 30.61 46.14
N GLU A 305 9.34 31.83 46.68
CA GLU A 305 8.99 32.13 48.08
C GLU A 305 7.49 32.33 48.31
N THR A 306 6.79 32.81 47.28
CA THR A 306 5.36 33.17 47.35
C THR A 306 4.45 32.05 46.89
N VAL A 307 4.96 30.96 46.32
CA VAL A 307 4.13 29.84 45.84
C VAL A 307 4.08 28.66 46.81
N GLN A 308 3.05 27.84 46.65
CA GLN A 308 2.87 26.54 47.30
C GLN A 308 2.61 25.49 46.22
N THR A 309 3.25 24.33 46.38
CA THR A 309 3.11 23.22 45.45
C THR A 309 2.27 22.10 46.06
N TYR A 310 1.48 21.46 45.21
CA TYR A 310 0.64 20.33 45.53
C TYR A 310 0.82 19.25 44.46
N PHE A 311 0.67 17.98 44.82
CA PHE A 311 0.46 16.91 43.84
C PHE A 311 -0.89 16.24 44.09
N GLU A 312 -1.43 15.64 43.03
CA GLU A 312 -2.65 14.87 43.07
C GLU A 312 -2.40 13.53 43.79
N THR A 313 -3.13 13.30 44.87
CA THR A 313 -3.16 12.01 45.56
C THR A 313 -4.33 11.17 45.08
N GLU A 314 -4.11 9.88 44.90
CA GLU A 314 -5.17 8.93 44.60
C GLU A 314 -5.33 7.96 45.79
N ASP A 315 -6.53 7.93 46.37
CA ASP A 315 -6.87 6.98 47.43
C ASP A 315 -7.39 5.65 46.84
N GLN A 316 -7.39 4.57 47.62
CA GLN A 316 -7.81 3.24 47.17
C GLN A 316 -9.28 3.19 46.66
N GLY A 317 -10.09 4.20 46.97
CA GLY A 317 -11.46 4.37 46.48
C GLY A 317 -11.62 5.25 45.22
N GLY A 318 -10.53 5.69 44.59
CA GLY A 318 -10.57 6.52 43.38
C GLY A 318 -10.87 8.02 43.61
N ASN A 319 -10.90 8.45 44.87
CA ASN A 319 -11.04 9.87 45.22
C ASN A 319 -9.70 10.59 44.98
N LEU A 320 -9.75 11.64 44.18
CA LEU A 320 -8.63 12.56 43.94
C LEU A 320 -8.57 13.56 45.10
N GLY A 321 -7.42 13.62 45.77
CA GLY A 321 -7.11 14.62 46.78
C GLY A 321 -5.87 15.43 46.41
N LEU A 322 -5.53 16.43 47.20
CA LEU A 322 -4.30 17.21 47.04
C LEU A 322 -3.43 17.10 48.27
N MET A 323 -2.14 16.86 48.07
CA MET A 323 -1.15 16.88 49.14
C MET A 323 -0.14 17.99 48.90
N LYS A 324 0.04 18.83 49.92
CA LYS A 324 1.02 19.91 49.91
C LYS A 324 2.45 19.34 49.97
N VAL A 325 3.34 19.88 49.15
CA VAL A 325 4.76 19.53 49.14
C VAL A 325 5.61 20.70 49.64
N GLY A 326 6.67 20.39 50.35
CA GLY A 326 7.70 21.37 50.68
C GLY A 326 8.62 21.63 49.50
N LEU A 327 9.02 22.87 49.29
CA LEU A 327 9.92 23.26 48.20
C LEU A 327 11.32 22.64 48.34
N ASN A 328 11.80 22.43 49.57
CA ASN A 328 13.12 21.85 49.85
C ASN A 328 13.12 20.30 49.81
N VAL A 329 12.01 19.68 49.42
CA VAL A 329 11.90 18.22 49.35
C VAL A 329 12.45 17.75 48.01
N LYS A 330 13.35 16.75 48.05
CA LYS A 330 13.85 16.07 46.86
C LYS A 330 12.72 15.41 46.08
N PHE A 331 12.81 15.44 44.76
CA PHE A 331 11.79 14.89 43.89
C PHE A 331 11.55 13.39 44.12
N LEU A 332 12.61 12.60 44.36
CA LEU A 332 12.53 11.18 44.70
C LEU A 332 11.61 10.90 45.90
N THR A 333 11.66 11.72 46.94
CA THR A 333 10.83 11.56 48.14
C THR A 333 9.34 11.72 47.82
N VAL A 334 9.02 12.55 46.83
CA VAL A 334 7.64 12.75 46.36
C VAL A 334 7.20 11.57 45.50
N LEU A 335 8.05 11.14 44.57
CA LEU A 335 7.77 10.01 43.67
C LEU A 335 7.51 8.70 44.43
N THR A 336 8.23 8.48 45.52
CA THR A 336 8.12 7.29 46.39
C THR A 336 6.96 7.35 47.39
N HIS A 337 6.25 8.47 47.47
CA HIS A 337 5.17 8.63 48.43
C HIS A 337 3.99 7.68 48.14
N LYS A 338 3.46 7.03 49.20
CA LYS A 338 2.38 6.02 49.13
C LYS A 338 1.04 6.51 48.57
N LYS A 339 0.88 7.81 48.35
CA LYS A 339 -0.31 8.41 47.72
C LYS A 339 -0.04 9.04 46.35
N HIS A 340 1.23 9.16 45.96
CA HIS A 340 1.62 9.68 44.64
C HIS A 340 1.57 8.56 43.60
N VAL A 341 1.12 8.88 42.39
CA VAL A 341 1.05 7.96 41.25
C VAL A 341 1.50 8.72 40.01
N LEU A 342 2.51 8.21 39.31
CA LEU A 342 2.87 8.70 37.98
C LEU A 342 1.82 8.24 36.98
N ARG A 343 1.09 9.19 36.38
CA ARG A 343 0.10 8.87 35.34
C ARG A 343 0.71 9.06 33.96
N ASP A 344 0.64 8.03 33.13
CA ASP A 344 1.15 8.05 31.75
C ASP A 344 2.65 8.39 31.65
N GLY A 345 3.43 8.06 32.69
CA GLY A 345 4.86 8.38 32.75
C GLY A 345 5.19 9.83 33.17
N LEU A 346 4.18 10.61 33.56
CA LEU A 346 4.30 12.01 33.93
C LEU A 346 4.05 12.25 35.42
N ALA A 347 4.87 13.11 36.03
CA ALA A 347 4.54 13.74 37.30
C ALA A 347 3.71 15.02 37.05
N ARG A 348 2.72 15.28 37.91
CA ARG A 348 1.89 16.49 37.83
C ARG A 348 1.94 17.23 39.15
N PHE A 349 2.42 18.46 39.10
CA PHE A 349 2.40 19.39 40.21
C PHE A 349 1.47 20.54 39.90
N ILE A 350 0.75 20.98 40.92
CA ILE A 350 -0.11 22.14 40.89
C ILE A 350 0.56 23.21 41.73
N VAL A 351 0.78 24.37 41.14
CA VAL A 351 1.44 25.51 41.78
C VAL A 351 0.41 26.61 41.99
N VAL A 352 0.27 27.07 43.23
CA VAL A 352 -0.71 28.09 43.61
C VAL A 352 -0.03 29.13 44.52
N PRO A 353 -0.38 30.43 44.44
CA PRO A 353 0.15 31.42 45.36
C PRO A 353 -0.19 31.08 46.82
N LYS A 354 0.70 31.48 47.72
CA LYS A 354 0.58 31.33 49.17
C LYS A 354 -0.50 32.26 49.72
N GLU A 355 -0.71 33.39 49.05
CA GLU A 355 -1.78 34.33 49.38
C GLU A 355 -3.14 33.63 49.42
N ASP A 356 -3.90 33.96 50.47
CA ASP A 356 -5.09 33.22 50.83
C ASP A 356 -6.32 33.84 50.15
N THR A 357 -6.32 33.80 48.82
CA THR A 357 -7.37 34.35 47.97
C THR A 357 -8.66 33.51 48.09
N GLN A 358 -9.83 34.16 48.00
CA GLN A 358 -11.12 33.47 47.99
C GLN A 358 -11.16 32.39 46.89
N TRP A 359 -10.62 32.69 45.71
CA TRP A 359 -10.46 31.74 44.62
C TRP A 359 -9.72 30.46 45.03
N LYS A 360 -8.62 30.57 45.77
CA LYS A 360 -7.81 29.42 46.22
C LYS A 360 -8.63 28.51 47.15
N LYS A 361 -9.39 29.11 48.08
CA LYS A 361 -10.27 28.36 48.99
C LYS A 361 -11.37 27.63 48.23
N ASP A 362 -12.00 28.31 47.28
CA ASP A 362 -13.05 27.74 46.45
C ASP A 362 -12.51 26.65 45.51
N TRP A 363 -11.28 26.80 45.01
CA TRP A 363 -10.62 25.82 44.14
C TRP A 363 -10.18 24.59 44.92
N LEU A 364 -9.53 24.75 46.08
CA LEU A 364 -9.14 23.63 46.94
C LEU A 364 -10.36 22.85 47.46
N ALA A 365 -11.50 23.52 47.67
CA ALA A 365 -12.74 22.86 48.07
C ALA A 365 -13.26 21.85 47.02
N LYS A 366 -12.86 21.98 45.75
CA LYS A 366 -13.25 21.04 44.67
C LYS A 366 -12.54 19.69 44.77
N TYR A 367 -11.40 19.62 45.44
CA TYR A 367 -10.58 18.41 45.56
C TYR A 367 -10.81 17.64 46.87
N GLY A 368 -11.83 18.01 47.64
CA GLY A 368 -12.22 17.30 48.87
C GLY A 368 -11.29 17.53 50.06
N LYS A 369 -11.80 17.25 51.27
CA LYS A 369 -11.05 17.30 52.54
C LYS A 369 -10.30 16.01 52.81
#